data_AF-A0AAF0LB39-F1
#
_entry.id   AF-A0AAF0LB39-F1
#
_cell.length_a   1.000
_cell.length_b   1.000
_cell.length_c   1.000
_cell.angle_alpha   90.00
_cell.angle_beta   90.00
_cell.angle_gamma   90.00
#
_symmetry.space_group_name_H-M   'P 1'
#
loop_
_entity.id
_entity.type
_entity.pdbx_description
1 polymer ?
#
loop_
_entity_poly.entity_id
_entity_poly.type
_entity_poly.pdbx_seq_one_letter_code
_entity_poly.pdbx_strand_id
1 'polypeptide(L)'
;MSTPTPATRPERVLFVHAHPDDETLATGGTIATLVELGADVTVLTATRGERGEMLTPALAPLFGDAPRVAAHRETEIAAALAALGGPRHLWLGGPGARPTDLPPRRYSDSGMRWAADGRATAAEDAPADSLTTADLGEVVDDVRAAIRSTGADAVVSYADDGGYGHPDHVRVHAAARYAARAEDVPFSTIVDADSGQADLVVDVLPVRPRVRAALEQYRSQLTVDPLDPEQPERLTYVMPHGARLEAPAREGFRHDAPPAAPAAQTFAEHGRGVQSLLVVAALAAGAVVGGLGTITHQQTLGSLPVGMVITTLLVACLLLGVRLVFRSRWMVTAAALGVLLVTQVLVAVGGTSSPLVLANTAGYVWTFGPAVIAMLVLAWPSLPPRGAPPAGTVPADGRERGPAAVDATAPTAGTPTRPE
;
A
#
# COMPACT_ATOMS: atom_id res chain seq x y z
N MET A 1 29.68 -20.71 -12.51
CA MET A 1 28.75 -21.86 -12.42
C MET A 1 27.45 -21.30 -11.88
N SER A 2 26.50 -21.02 -12.76
CA SER A 2 25.16 -20.58 -12.35
C SER A 2 24.43 -21.78 -11.78
N THR A 3 24.00 -21.68 -10.53
CA THR A 3 23.11 -22.66 -9.91
C THR A 3 21.83 -22.72 -10.74
N PRO A 4 21.38 -23.90 -11.21
CA PRO A 4 20.08 -24.00 -11.85
C PRO A 4 19.02 -23.78 -10.77
N THR A 5 18.19 -22.74 -10.94
CA THR A 5 16.99 -22.54 -10.13
C THR A 5 16.13 -23.81 -10.25
N PRO A 6 15.71 -24.43 -9.13
CA PRO A 6 14.86 -25.61 -9.20
C PRO A 6 13.57 -25.25 -9.93
N ALA A 7 12.99 -26.19 -10.68
CA ALA A 7 11.67 -26.01 -11.29
C ALA A 7 10.64 -25.81 -10.17
N THR A 8 10.36 -24.56 -9.83
CA THR A 8 9.39 -24.15 -8.82
C THR A 8 8.01 -24.16 -9.45
N ARG A 9 7.00 -24.56 -8.68
CA ARG A 9 5.58 -24.60 -9.06
C ARG A 9 5.15 -23.40 -9.93
N PRO A 10 4.11 -23.56 -10.78
CA PRO A 10 3.59 -22.45 -11.60
C PRO A 10 3.35 -21.20 -10.75
N GLU A 11 3.71 -20.03 -11.29
CA GLU A 11 3.35 -18.75 -10.68
C GLU A 11 1.83 -18.62 -10.65
N ARG A 12 1.30 -18.14 -9.53
CA ARG A 12 -0.15 -17.99 -9.33
C ARG A 12 -0.47 -16.51 -9.27
N VAL A 13 -1.21 -16.00 -10.25
CA VAL A 13 -1.48 -14.56 -10.37
C VAL A 13 -2.98 -14.30 -10.25
N LEU A 14 -3.35 -13.40 -9.33
CA LEU A 14 -4.73 -12.98 -9.12
C LEU A 14 -4.97 -11.59 -9.73
N PHE A 15 -5.83 -11.52 -10.73
CA PHE A 15 -6.31 -10.28 -11.32
C PHE A 15 -7.63 -9.89 -10.65
N VAL A 16 -7.73 -8.69 -10.09
CA VAL A 16 -8.93 -8.23 -9.38
C VAL A 16 -9.56 -7.06 -10.14
N HIS A 17 -10.76 -7.29 -10.66
CA HIS A 17 -11.52 -6.36 -11.49
C HIS A 17 -12.92 -6.10 -10.91
N ALA A 18 -13.51 -4.97 -11.30
CA ALA A 18 -14.81 -4.51 -10.83
C ALA A 18 -15.95 -5.14 -11.63
N HIS A 19 -15.85 -5.15 -12.96
CA HIS A 19 -16.94 -5.54 -13.84
C HIS A 19 -16.53 -6.58 -14.91
N PRO A 20 -17.51 -7.29 -15.51
CA PRO A 20 -17.27 -8.24 -16.60
C PRO A 20 -16.90 -7.57 -17.94
N ASP A 21 -15.61 -7.46 -18.27
CA ASP A 21 -15.02 -6.84 -19.49
C ASP A 21 -13.67 -6.21 -19.16
N ASP A 22 -13.56 -5.62 -17.97
CA ASP A 22 -12.36 -4.99 -17.43
C ASP A 22 -11.12 -5.88 -17.55
N GLU A 23 -11.27 -7.19 -17.29
CA GLU A 23 -10.15 -8.13 -17.35
C GLU A 23 -9.60 -8.28 -18.76
N THR A 24 -10.47 -8.21 -19.77
CA THR A 24 -10.10 -8.29 -21.18
C THR A 24 -9.60 -6.94 -21.69
N LEU A 25 -10.25 -5.83 -21.31
CA LEU A 25 -9.92 -4.47 -21.75
C LEU A 25 -8.58 -3.99 -21.19
N ALA A 26 -8.29 -4.29 -19.92
CA ALA A 26 -7.11 -3.75 -19.23
C ALA A 26 -5.94 -4.74 -19.15
N THR A 27 -6.22 -6.05 -19.12
CA THR A 27 -5.21 -7.08 -18.81
C THR A 27 -5.33 -8.35 -19.66
N GLY A 28 -6.16 -8.35 -20.70
CA GLY A 28 -6.53 -9.56 -21.43
C GLY A 28 -5.33 -10.21 -22.10
N GLY A 29 -4.42 -9.39 -22.62
CA GLY A 29 -3.19 -9.87 -23.24
C GLY A 29 -2.23 -10.47 -22.21
N THR A 30 -2.06 -9.85 -21.05
CA THR A 30 -1.21 -10.39 -19.98
C THR A 30 -1.80 -11.68 -19.41
N ILE A 31 -3.11 -11.75 -19.20
CA ILE A 31 -3.80 -12.98 -18.77
C ILE A 31 -3.53 -14.11 -19.77
N ALA A 32 -3.77 -13.88 -21.06
CA ALA A 32 -3.56 -14.88 -22.10
C ALA A 32 -2.09 -15.31 -22.21
N THR A 33 -1.16 -14.37 -22.06
CA THR A 33 0.28 -14.62 -22.06
C THR A 33 0.69 -15.49 -20.88
N LEU A 34 0.25 -15.16 -19.66
CA LEU A 34 0.57 -15.93 -18.45
C LEU A 34 0.01 -17.35 -18.51
N VAL A 35 -1.23 -17.52 -18.99
CA VAL A 35 -1.82 -18.84 -19.20
C VAL A 35 -1.01 -19.66 -20.21
N GLU A 36 -0.57 -19.05 -21.31
CA GLU A 36 0.27 -19.73 -22.32
C GLU A 36 1.65 -20.13 -21.78
N LEU A 37 2.21 -19.32 -20.88
CA LEU A 37 3.45 -19.62 -20.17
C LEU A 37 3.27 -20.65 -19.04
N GLY A 38 2.04 -21.11 -18.79
CA GLY A 38 1.73 -22.16 -17.83
C GLY A 38 1.51 -21.69 -16.39
N ALA A 39 1.31 -20.39 -16.16
CA ALA A 39 0.91 -19.85 -14.85
C ALA A 39 -0.53 -20.26 -14.48
N ASP A 40 -0.83 -20.39 -13.18
CA ASP A 40 -2.20 -20.53 -12.68
C ASP A 40 -2.80 -19.14 -12.48
N VAL A 41 -3.56 -18.69 -13.47
CA VAL A 41 -4.18 -17.37 -13.46
C VAL A 41 -5.60 -17.46 -12.92
N THR A 42 -5.93 -16.60 -11.96
CA THR A 42 -7.31 -16.42 -11.48
C THR A 42 -7.76 -14.98 -11.71
N VAL A 43 -8.96 -14.81 -12.26
CA VAL A 43 -9.67 -13.52 -12.35
C VAL A 43 -10.73 -13.47 -11.26
N LEU A 44 -10.72 -12.43 -10.45
CA LEU A 44 -11.72 -12.11 -9.45
C LEU A 44 -12.52 -10.89 -9.90
N THR A 45 -13.82 -11.06 -10.13
CA THR A 45 -14.71 -9.97 -10.56
C THR A 45 -15.65 -9.57 -9.43
N ALA A 46 -15.72 -8.28 -9.11
CA ALA A 46 -16.43 -7.79 -7.93
C ALA A 46 -17.96 -7.76 -8.09
N THR A 47 -18.44 -7.30 -9.24
CA THR A 47 -19.88 -7.11 -9.53
C THR A 47 -20.24 -7.74 -10.88
N ARG A 48 -21.51 -7.75 -11.26
CA ARG A 48 -21.95 -8.26 -12.58
C ARG A 48 -22.22 -7.15 -13.58
N GLY A 49 -21.89 -5.91 -13.24
CA GLY A 49 -21.99 -4.77 -14.14
C GLY A 49 -23.42 -4.47 -14.59
N GLU A 50 -24.38 -4.58 -13.67
CA GLU A 50 -25.81 -4.43 -13.94
C GLU A 50 -26.21 -3.03 -14.39
N ARG A 51 -25.36 -2.02 -14.15
CA ARG A 51 -25.61 -0.62 -14.48
C ARG A 51 -24.77 -0.15 -15.67
N GLY A 52 -24.04 -1.04 -16.34
CA GLY A 52 -23.30 -0.74 -17.57
C GLY A 52 -24.23 -0.26 -18.69
N GLU A 53 -23.73 0.66 -19.51
CA GLU A 53 -24.40 1.04 -20.75
C GLU A 53 -24.50 -0.18 -21.69
N MET A 54 -25.61 -0.36 -22.40
CA MET A 54 -25.71 -1.44 -23.40
C MET A 54 -25.79 -0.89 -24.82
N LEU A 55 -25.10 -1.56 -25.73
CA LEU A 55 -24.88 -1.06 -27.08
C LEU A 55 -26.04 -1.35 -28.04
N THR A 56 -26.73 -2.48 -27.90
CA THR A 56 -27.55 -2.99 -29.01
C THR A 56 -29.06 -2.85 -28.78
N PRO A 57 -29.84 -2.43 -29.80
CA PRO A 57 -31.30 -2.52 -29.79
C PRO A 57 -31.83 -3.93 -29.53
N ALA A 58 -31.06 -4.96 -29.88
CA ALA A 58 -31.39 -6.36 -29.63
C ALA A 58 -31.38 -6.71 -28.13
N LEU A 59 -30.54 -6.02 -27.34
CA LEU A 59 -30.49 -6.14 -25.89
C LEU A 59 -31.38 -5.11 -25.19
N ALA A 60 -32.12 -4.30 -25.94
CA ALA A 60 -33.04 -3.32 -25.36
C ALA A 60 -34.06 -3.91 -24.36
N PRO A 61 -34.57 -5.15 -24.54
CA PRO A 61 -35.44 -5.80 -23.56
C PRO A 61 -34.78 -6.15 -22.22
N LEU A 62 -33.46 -5.97 -22.06
CA LEU A 62 -32.73 -6.15 -20.80
C LEU A 62 -32.59 -4.83 -20.02
N PHE A 63 -32.76 -3.67 -20.67
CA PHE A 63 -32.59 -2.39 -19.99
C PHE A 63 -33.53 -2.25 -18.80
N GLY A 64 -32.96 -1.84 -17.66
CA GLY A 64 -33.70 -1.65 -16.41
C GLY A 64 -34.03 -2.94 -15.65
N ASP A 65 -33.66 -4.12 -16.17
CA ASP A 65 -33.82 -5.41 -15.49
C ASP A 65 -32.45 -5.93 -15.04
N ALA A 66 -31.94 -5.36 -13.94
CA ALA A 66 -30.61 -5.66 -13.40
C ALA A 66 -30.32 -7.17 -13.24
N PRO A 67 -31.24 -8.02 -12.74
CA PRO A 67 -31.04 -9.47 -12.71
C PRO A 67 -30.80 -10.10 -14.09
N ARG A 68 -31.53 -9.69 -15.13
CA ARG A 68 -31.31 -10.21 -16.49
C ARG A 68 -30.05 -9.66 -17.14
N VAL A 69 -29.67 -8.40 -16.86
CA VAL A 69 -28.38 -7.84 -17.27
C VAL A 69 -27.24 -8.67 -16.68
N ALA A 70 -27.29 -8.91 -15.37
CA ALA A 70 -26.31 -9.71 -14.67
C ALA A 70 -26.17 -11.11 -15.29
N ALA A 71 -27.28 -11.82 -15.46
CA ALA A 71 -27.27 -13.16 -16.04
C ALA A 71 -26.68 -13.18 -17.47
N HIS A 72 -26.89 -12.12 -18.25
CA HIS A 72 -26.27 -11.98 -19.56
C HIS A 72 -24.76 -11.73 -19.45
N ARG A 73 -24.32 -10.78 -18.63
CA ARG A 73 -22.89 -10.46 -18.48
C ARG A 73 -22.09 -11.61 -17.85
N GLU A 74 -22.72 -12.44 -17.02
CA GLU A 74 -22.14 -13.69 -16.50
C GLU A 74 -21.80 -14.68 -17.64
N THR A 75 -22.61 -14.77 -18.69
CA THR A 75 -22.30 -15.64 -19.84
C THR A 75 -21.24 -15.03 -20.75
N GLU A 76 -21.22 -13.70 -20.90
CA GLU A 76 -20.20 -13.00 -21.68
C GLU A 76 -18.80 -13.21 -21.09
N ILE A 77 -18.60 -12.96 -19.78
CA ILE A 77 -17.30 -13.17 -19.15
C ILE A 77 -16.87 -14.63 -19.15
N ALA A 78 -17.78 -15.57 -18.93
CA ALA A 78 -17.44 -16.99 -19.00
C ALA A 78 -16.88 -17.37 -20.38
N ALA A 79 -17.48 -16.85 -21.46
CA ALA A 79 -17.00 -17.06 -22.81
C ALA A 79 -15.70 -16.30 -23.10
N ALA A 80 -15.56 -15.06 -22.61
CA ALA A 80 -14.36 -14.26 -22.79
C ALA A 80 -13.14 -14.89 -22.11
N LEU A 81 -13.28 -15.33 -20.86
CA LEU A 81 -12.22 -16.03 -20.14
C LEU A 81 -11.84 -17.33 -20.83
N ALA A 82 -12.81 -18.10 -21.36
CA ALA A 82 -12.51 -19.28 -22.16
C ALA A 82 -11.67 -18.93 -23.42
N ALA A 83 -11.96 -17.82 -24.09
CA ALA A 83 -11.20 -17.34 -25.24
C ALA A 83 -9.77 -16.87 -24.88
N LEU A 84 -9.56 -16.32 -23.68
CA LEU A 84 -8.24 -15.94 -23.18
C LEU A 84 -7.34 -17.15 -22.81
N GLY A 85 -7.89 -18.36 -22.81
CA GLY A 85 -7.17 -19.59 -22.45
C GLY A 85 -7.69 -20.27 -21.20
N GLY A 86 -8.79 -19.78 -20.61
CA GLY A 86 -9.48 -20.40 -19.49
C GLY A 86 -8.81 -20.21 -18.12
N PRO A 87 -8.43 -18.98 -17.72
CA PRO A 87 -8.07 -18.74 -16.33
C PRO A 87 -9.23 -19.10 -15.40
N ARG A 88 -8.93 -19.42 -14.14
CA ARG A 88 -9.96 -19.64 -13.11
C ARG A 88 -10.72 -18.34 -12.89
N HIS A 89 -12.03 -18.43 -12.62
CA HIS A 89 -12.86 -17.27 -12.30
C HIS A 89 -13.48 -17.38 -10.91
N LEU A 90 -13.49 -16.27 -10.19
CA LEU A 90 -14.16 -16.11 -8.90
C LEU A 90 -15.05 -14.86 -8.93
N TRP A 91 -16.20 -14.95 -8.28
CA TRP A 91 -17.00 -13.79 -7.93
C TRP A 91 -16.66 -13.34 -6.51
N LEU A 92 -16.42 -12.05 -6.31
CA LEU A 92 -16.22 -11.49 -4.97
C LEU A 92 -17.46 -11.75 -4.10
N GLY A 93 -17.22 -12.15 -2.85
CA GLY A 93 -18.25 -12.56 -1.92
C GLY A 93 -18.84 -13.96 -2.19
N GLY A 94 -18.34 -14.66 -3.23
CA GLY A 94 -18.70 -16.03 -3.56
C GLY A 94 -17.73 -17.08 -3.01
N PRO A 95 -17.92 -18.37 -3.38
CA PRO A 95 -17.02 -19.45 -2.98
C PRO A 95 -15.56 -19.15 -3.35
N GLY A 96 -14.66 -19.29 -2.37
CA GLY A 96 -13.24 -18.99 -2.56
C GLY A 96 -12.88 -17.50 -2.43
N ALA A 97 -13.85 -16.59 -2.45
CA ALA A 97 -13.63 -15.14 -2.31
C ALA A 97 -14.54 -14.52 -1.23
N ARG A 98 -14.77 -15.30 -0.16
CA ARG A 98 -15.46 -14.90 1.07
C ARG A 98 -14.99 -15.78 2.24
N PRO A 99 -14.84 -15.24 3.47
CA PRO A 99 -14.60 -16.06 4.65
C PRO A 99 -15.66 -17.16 4.83
N THR A 100 -15.21 -18.38 5.17
CA THR A 100 -16.06 -19.58 5.19
C THR A 100 -17.15 -19.58 6.27
N ASP A 101 -17.02 -18.70 7.27
CA ASP A 101 -17.96 -18.49 8.36
C ASP A 101 -19.05 -17.45 8.05
N LEU A 102 -18.96 -16.77 6.89
CA LEU A 102 -19.94 -15.77 6.46
C LEU A 102 -20.85 -16.33 5.33
N PRO A 103 -22.13 -15.94 5.30
CA PRO A 103 -23.01 -16.29 4.18
C PRO A 103 -22.54 -15.61 2.89
N PRO A 104 -22.75 -16.21 1.70
CA PRO A 104 -22.39 -15.59 0.43
C PRO A 104 -22.94 -14.17 0.29
N ARG A 105 -22.15 -13.29 -0.35
CA ARG A 105 -22.56 -11.91 -0.65
C ARG A 105 -22.40 -11.64 -2.13
N ARG A 106 -23.39 -10.95 -2.67
CA ARG A 106 -23.37 -10.40 -4.02
C ARG A 106 -23.30 -8.88 -3.89
N TYR A 107 -22.28 -8.29 -4.51
CA TYR A 107 -22.15 -6.85 -4.63
C TYR A 107 -22.80 -6.39 -5.93
N SER A 108 -23.74 -5.48 -5.83
CA SER A 108 -24.35 -4.84 -7.01
C SER A 108 -23.40 -3.79 -7.59
N ASP A 109 -23.41 -3.62 -8.91
CA ASP A 109 -22.73 -2.51 -9.58
C ASP A 109 -23.19 -1.15 -9.01
N SER A 110 -22.23 -0.32 -8.60
CA SER A 110 -22.53 0.98 -7.99
C SER A 110 -23.05 1.99 -9.02
N GLY A 111 -22.68 1.82 -10.28
CA GLY A 111 -22.92 2.79 -11.34
C GLY A 111 -22.05 4.04 -11.20
N MET A 112 -22.11 4.89 -12.22
CA MET A 112 -21.32 6.11 -12.31
C MET A 112 -22.07 7.23 -13.04
N ARG A 113 -21.49 8.43 -13.00
CA ARG A 113 -21.82 9.56 -13.85
C ARG A 113 -20.55 10.25 -14.35
N TRP A 114 -20.62 10.85 -15.53
CA TRP A 114 -19.53 11.66 -16.07
C TRP A 114 -19.50 13.04 -15.42
N ALA A 115 -18.34 13.43 -14.88
CA ALA A 115 -18.07 14.77 -14.41
C ALA A 115 -17.64 15.70 -15.56
N ALA A 116 -17.62 17.01 -15.31
CA ALA A 116 -17.32 18.02 -16.33
C ALA A 116 -15.87 17.95 -16.85
N ASP A 117 -14.96 17.37 -16.08
CA ASP A 117 -13.57 17.13 -16.45
C ASP A 117 -13.36 15.82 -17.23
N GLY A 118 -14.45 15.11 -17.56
CA GLY A 118 -14.41 13.84 -18.30
C GLY A 118 -14.07 12.62 -17.46
N ARG A 119 -13.95 12.73 -16.12
CA ARG A 119 -13.77 11.58 -15.24
C ARG A 119 -15.09 11.00 -14.78
N ALA A 120 -15.12 9.69 -14.56
CA ALA A 120 -16.24 9.05 -13.91
C ALA A 120 -16.27 9.42 -12.41
N THR A 121 -17.46 9.56 -11.86
CA THR A 121 -17.71 9.84 -10.44
C THR A 121 -18.92 9.04 -9.96
N ALA A 122 -19.12 8.98 -8.65
CA ALA A 122 -20.21 8.21 -8.05
C ALA A 122 -21.58 8.70 -8.51
N ALA A 123 -22.44 7.75 -8.89
CA ALA A 123 -23.85 8.02 -9.11
C ALA A 123 -24.53 8.32 -7.74
N GLU A 124 -25.50 9.24 -7.74
CA GLU A 124 -26.20 9.65 -6.51
C GLU A 124 -27.16 8.56 -5.98
N ASP A 125 -27.52 7.61 -6.84
CA ASP A 125 -28.50 6.56 -6.62
C ASP A 125 -27.86 5.16 -6.52
N ALA A 126 -26.61 5.08 -6.05
CA ALA A 126 -25.93 3.81 -5.84
C ALA A 126 -26.78 2.87 -4.94
N PRO A 127 -27.02 1.61 -5.34
CA PRO A 127 -27.79 0.67 -4.54
C PRO A 127 -27.20 0.45 -3.14
N ALA A 128 -28.04 0.20 -2.13
CA ALA A 128 -27.59 -0.01 -0.76
C ALA A 128 -26.74 -1.29 -0.56
N ASP A 129 -26.85 -2.24 -1.50
CA ASP A 129 -26.06 -3.46 -1.58
C ASP A 129 -24.90 -3.36 -2.58
N SER A 130 -24.58 -2.16 -3.05
CA SER A 130 -23.51 -1.94 -4.03
C SER A 130 -22.11 -2.15 -3.45
N LEU A 131 -21.13 -2.30 -4.33
CA LEU A 131 -19.73 -2.45 -3.94
C LEU A 131 -19.18 -1.23 -3.18
N THR A 132 -19.52 -0.02 -3.63
CA THR A 132 -19.04 1.22 -3.01
C THR A 132 -19.71 1.54 -1.67
N THR A 133 -20.96 1.09 -1.46
CA THR A 133 -21.69 1.28 -0.20
C THR A 133 -21.35 0.25 0.86
N ALA A 134 -20.83 -0.92 0.46
CA ALA A 134 -20.34 -1.94 1.39
C ALA A 134 -19.18 -1.42 2.26
N ASP A 135 -19.00 -2.02 3.44
CA ASP A 135 -17.86 -1.71 4.30
C ASP A 135 -16.52 -2.09 3.63
N LEU A 136 -15.49 -1.23 3.74
CA LEU A 136 -14.19 -1.49 3.13
C LEU A 136 -13.50 -2.70 3.72
N GLY A 137 -13.60 -2.90 5.03
CA GLY A 137 -13.07 -4.09 5.70
C GLY A 137 -13.69 -5.37 5.16
N GLU A 138 -15.01 -5.41 4.95
CA GLU A 138 -15.68 -6.59 4.39
C GLU A 138 -15.18 -6.95 2.98
N VAL A 139 -15.10 -5.95 2.09
CA VAL A 139 -14.59 -6.17 0.72
C VAL A 139 -13.11 -6.58 0.75
N VAL A 140 -12.31 -6.01 1.66
CA VAL A 140 -10.91 -6.41 1.87
C VAL A 140 -10.83 -7.88 2.29
N ASP A 141 -11.62 -8.30 3.27
CA ASP A 141 -11.60 -9.69 3.76
C ASP A 141 -12.06 -10.69 2.69
N ASP A 142 -13.00 -10.32 1.81
CA ASP A 142 -13.40 -11.12 0.66
C ASP A 142 -12.27 -11.27 -0.38
N VAL A 143 -11.51 -10.20 -0.66
CA VAL A 143 -10.31 -10.30 -1.52
C VAL A 143 -9.20 -11.11 -0.85
N ARG A 144 -9.00 -10.98 0.48
CA ARG A 144 -8.05 -11.82 1.23
C ARG A 144 -8.41 -13.29 1.16
N ALA A 145 -9.70 -13.62 1.22
CA ALA A 145 -10.16 -14.99 1.03
C ALA A 145 -9.79 -15.52 -0.37
N ALA A 146 -9.92 -14.68 -1.42
CA ALA A 146 -9.49 -15.03 -2.78
C ALA A 146 -7.97 -15.23 -2.89
N ILE A 147 -7.18 -14.35 -2.29
CA ILE A 147 -5.70 -14.50 -2.23
C ILE A 147 -5.33 -15.84 -1.59
N ARG A 148 -5.94 -16.17 -0.44
CA ARG A 148 -5.65 -17.39 0.30
C ARG A 148 -6.12 -18.65 -0.42
N SER A 149 -7.31 -18.64 -1.01
CA SER A 149 -7.90 -19.82 -1.66
C SER A 149 -7.17 -20.19 -2.95
N THR A 150 -6.69 -19.19 -3.68
CA THR A 150 -5.86 -19.36 -4.88
C THR A 150 -4.38 -19.60 -4.53
N GLY A 151 -3.95 -19.12 -3.36
CA GLY A 151 -2.54 -19.06 -2.97
C GLY A 151 -1.76 -18.07 -3.83
N ALA A 152 -2.36 -16.97 -4.26
CA ALA A 152 -1.75 -16.01 -5.17
C ALA A 152 -0.34 -15.58 -4.72
N ASP A 153 0.61 -15.63 -5.64
CA ASP A 153 1.98 -15.15 -5.47
C ASP A 153 2.11 -13.67 -5.86
N ALA A 154 1.16 -13.14 -6.63
CA ALA A 154 1.04 -11.74 -6.98
C ALA A 154 -0.44 -11.35 -7.21
N VAL A 155 -0.76 -10.08 -6.94
CA VAL A 155 -2.07 -9.48 -7.18
C VAL A 155 -1.93 -8.30 -8.15
N VAL A 156 -2.80 -8.24 -9.15
CA VAL A 156 -2.88 -7.14 -10.13
C VAL A 156 -4.25 -6.49 -10.04
N SER A 157 -4.30 -5.16 -9.99
CA SER A 157 -5.55 -4.40 -10.04
C SER A 157 -5.32 -2.97 -10.53
N TYR A 158 -6.33 -2.11 -10.44
CA TYR A 158 -6.29 -0.73 -10.92
C TYR A 158 -5.24 0.13 -10.21
N ALA A 159 -4.88 1.26 -10.83
CA ALA A 159 -4.26 2.37 -10.12
C ALA A 159 -5.23 3.01 -9.10
N ASP A 160 -4.72 3.90 -8.26
CA ASP A 160 -5.46 4.52 -7.15
C ASP A 160 -6.63 5.42 -7.61
N ASP A 161 -6.55 5.96 -8.81
CA ASP A 161 -7.62 6.70 -9.46
C ASP A 161 -8.65 5.80 -10.20
N GLY A 162 -8.46 4.48 -10.19
CA GLY A 162 -9.33 3.54 -10.89
C GLY A 162 -9.26 3.65 -12.43
N GLY A 163 -8.22 4.31 -12.97
CA GLY A 163 -8.10 4.62 -14.40
C GLY A 163 -8.93 5.84 -14.79
N TYR A 164 -10.13 5.63 -15.33
CA TYR A 164 -11.00 6.74 -15.75
C TYR A 164 -11.84 7.34 -14.61
N GLY A 165 -11.64 6.90 -13.36
CA GLY A 165 -12.33 7.42 -12.17
C GLY A 165 -13.51 6.59 -11.68
N HIS A 166 -13.78 5.42 -12.27
CA HIS A 166 -14.96 4.65 -11.90
C HIS A 166 -14.97 4.32 -10.39
N PRO A 167 -16.06 4.62 -9.66
CA PRO A 167 -16.13 4.41 -8.21
C PRO A 167 -15.80 2.98 -7.79
N ASP A 168 -16.33 1.98 -8.51
CA ASP A 168 -16.03 0.57 -8.24
C ASP A 168 -14.56 0.23 -8.52
N HIS A 169 -13.90 0.83 -9.51
CA HIS A 169 -12.49 0.57 -9.77
C HIS A 169 -11.61 1.12 -8.63
N VAL A 170 -11.92 2.34 -8.16
CA VAL A 170 -11.28 2.93 -6.98
C VAL A 170 -11.50 2.05 -5.74
N ARG A 171 -12.73 1.54 -5.57
CA ARG A 171 -13.09 0.65 -4.46
C ARG A 171 -12.34 -0.67 -4.51
N VAL A 172 -12.21 -1.26 -5.69
CA VAL A 172 -11.45 -2.49 -5.93
C VAL A 172 -9.95 -2.26 -5.73
N HIS A 173 -9.39 -1.15 -6.22
CA HIS A 173 -7.99 -0.78 -5.95
C HIS A 173 -7.71 -0.78 -4.45
N ALA A 174 -8.52 -0.04 -3.69
CA ALA A 174 -8.35 0.06 -2.24
C ALA A 174 -8.41 -1.33 -1.60
N ALA A 175 -9.44 -2.12 -1.92
CA ALA A 175 -9.62 -3.44 -1.33
C ALA A 175 -8.47 -4.41 -1.68
N ALA A 176 -8.11 -4.49 -2.97
CA ALA A 176 -7.05 -5.37 -3.45
C ALA A 176 -5.67 -4.99 -2.87
N ARG A 177 -5.36 -3.69 -2.81
CA ARG A 177 -4.10 -3.20 -2.23
C ARG A 177 -4.01 -3.48 -0.73
N TYR A 178 -5.08 -3.22 0.04
CA TYR A 178 -5.10 -3.53 1.47
C TYR A 178 -5.03 -5.04 1.73
N ALA A 179 -5.75 -5.85 0.94
CA ALA A 179 -5.71 -7.29 1.03
C ALA A 179 -4.32 -7.86 0.74
N ALA A 180 -3.70 -7.45 -0.38
CA ALA A 180 -2.36 -7.88 -0.76
C ALA A 180 -1.32 -7.53 0.32
N ARG A 181 -1.39 -6.31 0.89
CA ARG A 181 -0.54 -5.91 2.02
C ARG A 181 -0.76 -6.74 3.28
N ALA A 182 -2.02 -7.04 3.61
CA ALA A 182 -2.35 -7.82 4.79
C ALA A 182 -1.88 -9.28 4.68
N GLU A 183 -1.78 -9.81 3.46
CA GLU A 183 -1.30 -11.16 3.17
C GLU A 183 0.18 -11.22 2.76
N ASP A 184 0.90 -10.09 2.77
CA ASP A 184 2.30 -9.96 2.33
C ASP A 184 2.54 -10.47 0.90
N VAL A 185 1.57 -10.20 0.00
CA VAL A 185 1.63 -10.57 -1.42
C VAL A 185 1.97 -9.33 -2.27
N PRO A 186 2.93 -9.43 -3.21
CA PRO A 186 3.23 -8.37 -4.17
C PRO A 186 1.97 -7.85 -4.88
N PHE A 187 1.81 -6.52 -4.91
CA PHE A 187 0.70 -5.85 -5.57
C PHE A 187 1.22 -5.00 -6.73
N SER A 188 0.61 -5.12 -7.90
CA SER A 188 0.92 -4.32 -9.07
C SER A 188 -0.32 -3.59 -9.56
N THR A 189 -0.16 -2.32 -9.92
CA THR A 189 -1.22 -1.49 -10.50
C THR A 189 -1.11 -1.46 -12.02
N ILE A 190 -2.24 -1.55 -12.71
CA ILE A 190 -2.36 -1.33 -14.15
C ILE A 190 -2.08 0.16 -14.44
N VAL A 191 -1.19 0.42 -15.38
CA VAL A 191 -0.83 1.76 -15.86
C VAL A 191 -0.71 1.75 -17.39
N ASP A 192 -0.75 2.92 -18.01
CA ASP A 192 -0.42 3.04 -19.43
C ASP A 192 1.05 2.64 -19.64
N ALA A 193 1.28 1.67 -20.54
CA ALA A 193 2.59 1.13 -20.87
C ALA A 193 3.59 2.20 -21.37
N ASP A 194 3.09 3.29 -21.95
CA ASP A 194 3.88 4.38 -22.53
C ASP A 194 3.97 5.61 -21.63
N SER A 195 3.37 5.58 -20.44
CA SER A 195 3.41 6.70 -19.48
C SER A 195 4.79 6.96 -18.85
N GLY A 196 5.74 6.03 -19.01
CA GLY A 196 7.02 6.04 -18.29
C GLY A 196 6.90 5.67 -16.81
N GLN A 197 5.72 5.28 -16.33
CA GLN A 197 5.46 4.83 -14.96
C GLN A 197 5.47 3.31 -14.80
N ALA A 198 5.51 2.56 -15.91
CA ALA A 198 5.50 1.10 -15.90
C ALA A 198 6.88 0.54 -15.50
N ASP A 199 6.89 -0.34 -14.50
CA ASP A 199 8.06 -1.13 -14.12
C ASP A 199 8.16 -2.42 -14.95
N LEU A 200 7.00 -2.90 -15.42
CA LEU A 200 6.85 -4.08 -16.27
C LEU A 200 5.93 -3.75 -17.43
N VAL A 201 6.32 -4.16 -18.64
CA VAL A 201 5.52 -4.02 -19.85
C VAL A 201 5.45 -5.37 -20.55
N VAL A 202 4.24 -5.78 -20.92
CA VAL A 202 3.97 -7.04 -21.62
C VAL A 202 3.58 -6.72 -23.06
N ASP A 203 4.28 -7.33 -24.02
CA ASP A 203 3.87 -7.30 -25.44
C ASP A 203 2.73 -8.30 -25.65
N VAL A 204 1.57 -7.78 -26.09
CA VAL A 204 0.35 -8.57 -26.21
C VAL A 204 0.00 -8.92 -27.66
N LEU A 205 0.80 -8.47 -28.63
CA LEU A 205 0.60 -8.82 -30.04
C LEU A 205 0.61 -10.33 -30.30
N PRO A 206 1.51 -11.15 -29.70
CA PRO A 206 1.52 -12.60 -29.92
C PRO A 206 0.21 -13.30 -29.54
N VAL A 207 -0.51 -12.78 -28.55
CA VAL A 207 -1.79 -13.32 -28.07
C VAL A 207 -3.01 -12.52 -28.56
N ARG A 208 -2.81 -11.54 -29.45
CA ARG A 208 -3.86 -10.65 -29.97
C ARG A 208 -5.10 -11.38 -30.48
N PRO A 209 -5.00 -12.52 -31.20
CA PRO A 209 -6.19 -13.25 -31.65
C PRO A 209 -7.09 -13.72 -30.50
N ARG A 210 -6.51 -14.08 -29.34
CA ARG A 210 -7.28 -14.46 -28.14
C ARG A 210 -7.97 -13.25 -27.52
N VAL A 211 -7.28 -12.12 -27.43
CA VAL A 211 -7.86 -10.86 -26.93
C VAL A 211 -9.02 -10.42 -27.81
N ARG A 212 -8.87 -10.47 -29.14
CA ARG A 212 -9.98 -10.22 -30.09
C ARG A 212 -11.16 -11.15 -29.82
N ALA A 213 -10.92 -12.46 -29.75
CA ALA A 213 -11.97 -13.44 -29.53
C ALA A 213 -12.70 -13.23 -28.18
N ALA A 214 -12.00 -12.78 -27.15
CA ALA A 214 -12.57 -12.42 -25.85
C ALA A 214 -13.42 -11.14 -25.92
N LEU A 215 -12.92 -10.08 -26.55
CA LEU A 215 -13.70 -8.84 -26.77
C LEU A 215 -14.99 -9.11 -27.55
N GLU A 216 -14.96 -9.98 -28.55
CA GLU A 216 -16.15 -10.36 -29.34
C GLU A 216 -17.26 -11.05 -28.53
N GLN A 217 -16.97 -11.48 -27.29
CA GLN A 217 -17.98 -12.03 -26.38
C GLN A 217 -18.77 -10.94 -25.64
N TYR A 218 -18.20 -9.76 -25.43
CA TYR A 218 -18.84 -8.63 -24.74
C TYR A 218 -19.76 -7.81 -25.65
N ARG A 219 -20.69 -8.48 -26.33
CA ARG A 219 -21.59 -7.89 -27.32
C ARG A 219 -22.58 -6.89 -26.72
N SER A 220 -22.80 -6.97 -25.41
CA SER A 220 -23.58 -5.98 -24.67
C SER A 220 -22.82 -4.67 -24.48
N GLN A 221 -21.50 -4.72 -24.34
CA GLN A 221 -20.66 -3.59 -23.95
C GLN A 221 -19.88 -2.97 -25.11
N LEU A 222 -19.54 -3.74 -26.14
CA LEU A 222 -18.76 -3.23 -27.27
C LEU A 222 -19.03 -3.96 -28.58
N THR A 223 -18.66 -3.33 -29.68
CA THR A 223 -18.63 -3.94 -31.01
C THR A 223 -17.21 -3.90 -31.56
N VAL A 224 -16.60 -5.06 -31.76
CA VAL A 224 -15.29 -5.19 -32.38
C VAL A 224 -15.39 -4.88 -33.88
N ASP A 225 -14.48 -4.05 -34.38
CA ASP A 225 -14.43 -3.73 -35.80
C ASP A 225 -13.93 -4.93 -36.63
N PRO A 226 -14.35 -5.03 -37.91
CA PRO A 226 -13.81 -6.00 -38.84
C PRO A 226 -12.28 -5.94 -38.92
N LEU A 227 -11.66 -7.08 -39.19
CA LEU A 227 -10.23 -7.16 -39.46
C LEU A 227 -9.86 -6.28 -40.66
N ASP A 228 -8.85 -5.43 -40.47
CA ASP A 228 -8.18 -4.70 -41.54
C ASP A 228 -7.12 -5.63 -42.17
N PRO A 229 -7.26 -6.04 -43.44
CA PRO A 229 -6.29 -6.92 -44.10
C PRO A 229 -4.89 -6.31 -44.21
N GLU A 230 -4.77 -4.98 -44.22
CA GLU A 230 -3.48 -4.28 -44.28
C GLU A 230 -2.82 -4.17 -42.91
N GLN A 231 -3.61 -4.23 -41.84
CA GLN A 231 -3.16 -4.10 -40.45
C GLN A 231 -3.82 -5.17 -39.54
N PRO A 232 -3.51 -6.47 -39.75
CA PRO A 232 -4.20 -7.56 -39.06
C PRO A 232 -4.00 -7.58 -37.53
N GLU A 233 -2.90 -6.98 -37.06
CA GLU A 233 -2.54 -6.80 -35.65
C GLU A 233 -3.41 -5.74 -34.94
N ARG A 234 -4.01 -4.83 -35.72
CA ARG A 234 -4.79 -3.72 -35.22
C ARG A 234 -6.17 -4.20 -34.77
N LEU A 235 -6.54 -3.82 -33.56
CA LEU A 235 -7.79 -4.24 -32.94
C LEU A 235 -8.49 -3.00 -32.40
N THR A 236 -9.55 -2.58 -33.08
CA THR A 236 -10.40 -1.46 -32.67
C THR A 236 -11.80 -1.95 -32.36
N TYR A 237 -12.49 -1.21 -31.51
CA TYR A 237 -13.86 -1.50 -31.11
C TYR A 237 -14.60 -0.20 -30.76
N VAL A 238 -15.92 -0.28 -30.75
CA VAL A 238 -16.81 0.85 -30.46
C VAL A 238 -17.59 0.56 -29.18
N MET A 239 -17.56 1.52 -28.25
CA MET A 239 -18.29 1.52 -26.97
C MET A 239 -19.75 1.98 -27.15
N PRO A 240 -20.65 1.79 -26.17
CA PRO A 240 -22.08 2.08 -26.32
C PRO A 240 -22.37 3.57 -26.59
N HIS A 241 -21.58 4.45 -25.98
CA HIS A 241 -21.61 5.89 -26.21
C HIS A 241 -20.94 6.35 -27.53
N GLY A 242 -20.59 5.41 -28.42
CA GLY A 242 -20.09 5.68 -29.76
C GLY A 242 -18.60 6.01 -29.86
N ALA A 243 -17.86 6.01 -28.75
CA ALA A 243 -16.41 6.19 -28.84
C ALA A 243 -15.75 4.96 -29.46
N ARG A 244 -14.85 5.20 -30.40
CA ARG A 244 -14.00 4.19 -31.01
C ARG A 244 -12.66 4.17 -30.29
N LEU A 245 -12.27 3.00 -29.79
CA LEU A 245 -11.04 2.76 -29.05
C LEU A 245 -10.17 1.74 -29.79
N GLU A 246 -8.88 1.75 -29.49
CA GLU A 246 -7.91 0.79 -30.00
C GLU A 246 -7.32 0.00 -28.82
N ALA A 247 -7.36 -1.33 -28.92
CA ALA A 247 -6.77 -2.20 -27.91
C ALA A 247 -5.24 -2.01 -27.91
N PRO A 248 -4.61 -1.80 -26.74
CA PRO A 248 -3.20 -1.49 -26.68
C PRO A 248 -2.35 -2.67 -27.16
N ALA A 249 -1.24 -2.38 -27.86
CA ALA A 249 -0.23 -3.39 -28.25
C ALA A 249 0.62 -3.87 -27.08
N ARG A 250 0.63 -3.12 -25.98
CA ARG A 250 1.40 -3.40 -24.78
C ARG A 250 0.57 -3.08 -23.54
N GLU A 251 0.66 -3.91 -22.52
CA GLU A 251 0.03 -3.68 -21.22
C GLU A 251 1.11 -3.34 -20.18
N GLY A 252 0.87 -2.29 -19.39
CA GLY A 252 1.83 -1.74 -18.43
C GLY A 252 1.43 -1.99 -16.99
N PHE A 253 2.42 -2.32 -16.15
CA PHE A 253 2.23 -2.55 -14.72
C PHE A 253 3.31 -1.81 -13.92
N ARG A 254 2.87 -1.22 -12.81
CA ARG A 254 3.75 -0.58 -11.83
C ARG A 254 3.64 -1.35 -10.52
N HIS A 255 4.76 -1.73 -9.94
CA HIS A 255 4.78 -2.43 -8.67
C HIS A 255 4.50 -1.44 -7.54
N ASP A 256 3.61 -1.79 -6.62
CA ASP A 256 3.44 -1.00 -5.41
C ASP A 256 4.71 -1.11 -4.58
N ALA A 257 5.29 0.04 -4.23
CA ALA A 257 6.47 0.03 -3.38
C ALA A 257 6.11 -0.61 -2.04
N PRO A 258 6.93 -1.55 -1.51
CA PRO A 258 6.73 -2.03 -0.15
C PRO A 258 6.72 -0.80 0.77
N PRO A 259 5.79 -0.70 1.74
CA PRO A 259 5.75 0.44 2.63
C PRO A 259 7.12 0.55 3.29
N ALA A 260 7.78 1.71 3.11
CA ALA A 260 8.94 2.03 3.91
C ALA A 260 8.52 1.82 5.37
N ALA A 261 9.22 0.95 6.10
CA ALA A 261 8.95 0.73 7.51
C ALA A 261 8.82 2.12 8.15
N PRO A 262 7.69 2.45 8.82
CA PRO A 262 7.48 3.78 9.33
C PRO A 262 8.72 4.16 10.13
N ALA A 263 9.33 5.29 9.77
CA ALA A 263 10.51 5.77 10.48
C ALA A 263 10.15 5.77 11.98
N ALA A 264 10.95 5.09 12.79
CA ALA A 264 10.68 4.99 14.22
C ALA A 264 10.44 6.40 14.76
N GLN A 265 9.21 6.66 15.23
CA GLN A 265 8.78 8.00 15.60
C GLN A 265 9.72 8.54 16.66
N THR A 266 10.27 9.73 16.43
CA THR A 266 11.17 10.34 17.40
C THR A 266 10.37 10.81 18.63
N PHE A 267 11.02 10.96 19.79
CA PHE A 267 10.35 11.48 20.99
C PHE A 267 9.60 12.80 20.74
N ALA A 268 10.13 13.65 19.85
CA ALA A 268 9.53 14.95 19.52
C ALA A 268 8.20 14.84 18.74
N GLU A 269 7.98 13.73 18.03
CA GLU A 269 6.78 13.50 17.21
C GLU A 269 5.58 12.97 18.01
N HIS A 270 5.80 12.57 19.26
CA HIS A 270 4.74 12.09 20.14
C HIS A 270 3.91 13.25 20.70
N GLY A 271 2.61 13.02 20.91
CA GLY A 271 1.75 13.97 21.62
C GLY A 271 2.22 14.25 23.05
N ARG A 272 1.95 15.46 23.56
CA ARG A 272 2.41 15.93 24.89
C ARG A 272 2.09 14.99 26.07
N GLY A 273 0.95 14.30 26.02
CA GLY A 273 0.58 13.30 27.03
C GLY A 273 1.52 12.08 27.04
N VAL A 274 1.83 11.54 25.86
CA VAL A 274 2.74 10.40 25.71
C VAL A 274 4.18 10.80 26.05
N GLN A 275 4.62 11.99 25.64
CA GLN A 275 5.93 12.52 26.02
C GLN A 275 6.11 12.60 27.54
N SER A 276 5.10 13.11 28.24
CA SER A 276 5.11 13.21 29.71
C SER A 276 5.20 11.83 30.36
N LEU A 277 4.42 10.86 29.87
CA LEU A 277 4.45 9.48 30.36
C LEU A 277 5.83 8.83 30.15
N LEU A 278 6.43 9.00 28.98
CA LEU A 278 7.75 8.44 28.67
C LEU A 278 8.87 9.05 29.52
N VAL A 279 8.80 10.35 29.82
CA VAL A 279 9.77 11.02 30.72
C VAL A 279 9.65 10.46 32.14
N VAL A 280 8.42 10.29 32.65
CA VAL A 280 8.18 9.70 33.97
C VAL A 280 8.67 8.25 34.01
N ALA A 281 8.40 7.46 32.97
CA ALA A 281 8.90 6.09 32.86
C ALA A 281 10.43 6.02 32.84
N ALA A 282 11.09 6.91 32.10
CA ALA A 282 12.55 6.99 32.07
C ALA A 282 13.14 7.35 33.44
N LEU A 283 12.55 8.32 34.14
CA LEU A 283 12.94 8.69 35.50
C LEU A 283 12.75 7.53 36.48
N ALA A 284 11.64 6.81 36.39
CA ALA A 284 11.36 5.62 37.21
C ALA A 284 12.35 4.48 36.93
N ALA A 285 12.68 4.21 35.66
CA ALA A 285 13.69 3.22 35.29
C ALA A 285 15.08 3.59 35.86
N GLY A 286 15.45 4.87 35.78
CA GLY A 286 16.65 5.39 36.41
C GLY A 286 16.65 5.21 37.94
N ALA A 287 15.54 5.53 38.59
CA ALA A 287 15.35 5.36 40.03
C ALA A 287 15.54 3.90 40.47
N VAL A 288 14.98 2.94 39.73
CA VAL A 288 15.15 1.50 40.00
C VAL A 288 16.61 1.08 39.90
N VAL A 289 17.31 1.48 38.82
CA VAL A 289 18.74 1.17 38.64
C VAL A 289 19.59 1.85 39.72
N GLY A 290 19.29 3.09 40.09
CA GLY A 290 19.96 3.81 41.18
C GLY A 290 19.77 3.13 42.53
N GLY A 291 18.57 2.67 42.84
CA GLY A 291 18.28 1.93 44.08
C GLY A 291 19.03 0.60 44.13
N LEU A 292 18.92 -0.21 43.08
CA LEU A 292 19.58 -1.52 43.00
C LEU A 292 21.09 -1.38 43.07
N GLY A 293 21.66 -0.41 42.34
CA GLY A 293 23.09 -0.17 42.36
C GLY A 293 23.59 0.31 43.73
N THR A 294 22.83 1.15 44.42
CA THR A 294 23.19 1.60 45.77
C THR A 294 23.26 0.43 46.76
N ILE A 295 22.41 -0.59 46.61
CA ILE A 295 22.44 -1.78 47.47
C ILE A 295 23.57 -2.75 47.09
N THR A 296 23.89 -2.87 45.79
CA THR A 296 24.72 -3.98 45.28
C THR A 296 26.14 -3.60 44.88
N HIS A 297 26.48 -2.31 44.75
CA HIS A 297 27.77 -1.86 44.22
C HIS A 297 29.00 -2.32 45.02
N GLN A 298 28.83 -2.70 46.29
CA GLN A 298 29.94 -3.19 47.13
C GLN A 298 30.16 -4.71 47.08
N GLN A 299 29.32 -5.45 46.35
CA GLN A 299 29.44 -6.91 46.28
C GLN A 299 30.75 -7.34 45.62
N THR A 300 31.39 -8.36 46.20
CA THR A 300 32.63 -8.95 45.70
C THR A 300 32.47 -10.45 45.46
N LEU A 301 33.22 -10.98 44.50
CA LEU A 301 33.38 -12.42 44.29
C LEU A 301 34.86 -12.75 44.40
N GLY A 302 35.27 -13.25 45.57
CA GLY A 302 36.69 -13.30 45.93
C GLY A 302 37.28 -11.89 46.00
N SER A 303 38.36 -11.63 45.26
CA SER A 303 38.97 -10.29 45.16
C SER A 303 38.34 -9.40 44.07
N LEU A 304 37.38 -9.90 43.29
CA LEU A 304 36.80 -9.15 42.17
C LEU A 304 35.64 -8.25 42.64
N PRO A 305 35.66 -6.94 42.35
CA PRO A 305 34.60 -6.00 42.72
C PRO A 305 33.41 -6.08 41.75
N VAL A 306 32.74 -7.23 41.72
CA VAL A 306 31.67 -7.53 40.76
C VAL A 306 30.51 -6.53 40.84
N GLY A 307 30.13 -6.10 42.05
CA GLY A 307 29.08 -5.10 42.26
C GLY A 307 29.37 -3.80 41.53
N MET A 308 30.59 -3.27 41.70
CA MET A 308 31.03 -2.02 41.06
C MET A 308 30.99 -2.13 39.53
N VAL A 309 31.48 -3.25 38.97
CA VAL A 309 31.51 -3.47 37.51
C VAL A 309 30.10 -3.56 36.95
N ILE A 310 29.25 -4.42 37.52
CA ILE A 310 27.89 -4.65 37.02
C ILE A 310 27.04 -3.40 37.10
N THR A 311 27.07 -2.67 38.23
CA THR A 311 26.22 -1.48 38.39
C THR A 311 26.66 -0.34 37.47
N THR A 312 27.97 -0.18 37.25
CA THR A 312 28.51 0.77 36.26
C THR A 312 28.05 0.42 34.84
N LEU A 313 28.13 -0.86 34.45
CA LEU A 313 27.65 -1.33 33.15
C LEU A 313 26.14 -1.15 33.01
N LEU A 314 25.36 -1.43 34.06
CA LEU A 314 23.91 -1.29 34.04
C LEU A 314 23.49 0.16 33.79
N VAL A 315 24.14 1.13 34.45
CA VAL A 315 23.90 2.57 34.20
C VAL A 315 24.30 2.95 32.78
N ALA A 316 25.46 2.50 32.30
CA ALA A 316 25.91 2.77 30.93
C ALA A 316 24.94 2.20 29.88
N CYS A 317 24.51 0.95 30.03
CA CYS A 317 23.56 0.29 29.15
C CYS A 317 22.18 0.97 29.17
N LEU A 318 21.68 1.35 30.35
CA LEU A 318 20.41 2.08 30.45
C LEU A 318 20.47 3.41 29.69
N LEU A 319 21.47 4.25 30.00
CA LEU A 319 21.55 5.60 29.43
C LEU A 319 21.86 5.55 27.92
N LEU A 320 22.75 4.66 27.48
CA LEU A 320 23.04 4.45 26.07
C LEU A 320 21.83 3.84 25.33
N GLY A 321 21.14 2.88 25.93
CA GLY A 321 19.93 2.27 25.36
C GLY A 321 18.83 3.31 25.13
N VAL A 322 18.52 4.12 26.15
CA VAL A 322 17.56 5.23 26.04
C VAL A 322 18.00 6.22 24.96
N ARG A 323 19.30 6.54 24.89
CA ARG A 323 19.88 7.44 23.87
C ARG A 323 19.71 6.90 22.45
N LEU A 324 19.84 5.59 22.24
CA LEU A 324 19.75 4.94 20.94
C LEU A 324 18.30 4.77 20.48
N VAL A 325 17.40 4.37 21.37
CA VAL A 325 15.99 4.12 21.08
C VAL A 325 15.25 5.43 20.80
N PHE A 326 15.36 6.39 21.71
CA PHE A 326 14.53 7.60 21.64
C PHE A 326 15.22 8.79 20.98
N ARG A 327 16.54 8.70 20.76
CA ARG A 327 17.38 9.75 20.16
C ARG A 327 17.22 11.12 20.82
N SER A 328 16.80 11.15 22.09
CA SER A 328 16.44 12.36 22.83
C SER A 328 17.36 12.57 24.03
N ARG A 329 17.92 13.77 24.14
CA ARG A 329 18.71 14.18 25.31
C ARG A 329 17.85 14.30 26.56
N TRP A 330 16.60 14.75 26.42
CA TRP A 330 15.68 14.90 27.55
C TRP A 330 15.36 13.58 28.24
N MET A 331 15.22 12.50 27.47
CA MET A 331 14.96 11.17 28.04
C MET A 331 16.19 10.60 28.77
N VAL A 332 17.38 10.83 28.24
CA VAL A 332 18.64 10.49 28.92
C VAL A 332 18.77 11.30 30.21
N THR A 333 18.48 12.60 30.19
CA THR A 333 18.48 13.45 31.38
C THR A 333 17.50 12.95 32.42
N ALA A 334 16.28 12.58 32.03
CA ALA A 334 15.27 12.05 32.95
C ALA A 334 15.73 10.75 33.64
N ALA A 335 16.26 9.80 32.86
CA ALA A 335 16.81 8.55 33.41
C ALA A 335 18.02 8.80 34.32
N ALA A 336 18.95 9.67 33.91
CA ALA A 336 20.11 10.03 34.72
C ALA A 336 19.71 10.71 36.03
N LEU A 337 18.74 11.63 36.00
CA LEU A 337 18.18 12.26 37.20
C LEU A 337 17.54 11.23 38.12
N GLY A 338 16.84 10.22 37.59
CA GLY A 338 16.31 9.11 38.38
C GLY A 338 17.40 8.35 39.14
N VAL A 339 18.48 7.96 38.44
CA VAL A 339 19.62 7.26 39.04
C VAL A 339 20.26 8.12 40.15
N LEU A 340 20.58 9.37 39.84
CA LEU A 340 21.27 10.28 40.76
C LEU A 340 20.39 10.64 41.97
N LEU A 341 19.12 10.95 41.76
CA LEU A 341 18.19 11.32 42.84
C LEU A 341 18.05 10.19 43.86
N VAL A 342 17.75 8.97 43.40
CA VAL A 342 17.61 7.84 44.32
C VAL A 342 18.92 7.51 45.01
N THR A 343 20.04 7.57 44.30
CA THR A 343 21.36 7.35 44.90
C THR A 343 21.62 8.36 46.02
N GLN A 344 21.39 9.66 45.78
CA GLN A 344 21.59 10.70 46.79
C GLN A 344 20.62 10.61 47.97
N VAL A 345 19.35 10.27 47.72
CA VAL A 345 18.36 10.05 48.78
C VAL A 345 18.80 8.88 49.68
N LEU A 346 19.19 7.74 49.10
CA LEU A 346 19.62 6.58 49.87
C LEU A 346 20.95 6.80 50.60
N VAL A 347 21.84 7.61 50.03
CA VAL A 347 23.05 8.09 50.73
C VAL A 347 22.65 8.93 51.95
N ALA A 348 21.76 9.92 51.76
CA ALA A 348 21.37 10.88 52.81
C ALA A 348 20.54 10.26 53.95
N VAL A 349 19.72 9.24 53.67
CA VAL A 349 18.91 8.53 54.68
C VAL A 349 19.78 7.83 55.74
N GLY A 350 21.07 7.58 55.46
CA GLY A 350 22.01 6.99 56.40
C GLY A 350 22.67 7.95 57.42
N GLY A 351 22.30 9.23 57.44
CA GLY A 351 22.86 10.22 58.38
C GLY A 351 24.34 10.57 58.09
N THR A 352 25.15 10.83 59.12
CA THR A 352 26.56 11.25 59.00
C THR A 352 27.51 10.13 58.54
N SER A 353 27.04 8.89 58.46
CA SER A 353 27.79 7.73 57.96
C SER A 353 26.82 6.76 57.30
N SER A 354 26.58 6.93 56.00
CA SER A 354 25.69 6.03 55.26
C SER A 354 26.26 4.61 55.23
N PRO A 355 25.55 3.59 55.78
CA PRO A 355 26.03 2.21 55.74
C PRO A 355 25.97 1.63 54.33
N LEU A 356 25.24 2.26 53.41
CA LEU A 356 25.03 1.77 52.05
C LEU A 356 26.17 2.17 51.11
N VAL A 357 26.73 3.39 51.25
CA VAL A 357 27.82 3.90 50.41
C VAL A 357 28.99 4.27 51.31
N LEU A 358 29.95 3.36 51.43
CA LEU A 358 31.13 3.55 52.26
C LEU A 358 32.14 4.50 51.59
N ALA A 359 32.94 5.22 52.38
CA ALA A 359 34.04 6.05 51.91
C ALA A 359 35.24 5.18 51.46
N ASN A 360 35.04 4.41 50.40
CA ASN A 360 36.02 3.54 49.77
C ASN A 360 35.92 3.64 48.24
N THR A 361 36.80 2.95 47.51
CA THR A 361 36.82 3.00 46.04
C THR A 361 35.47 2.67 45.42
N ALA A 362 34.76 1.64 45.90
CA ALA A 362 33.45 1.25 45.37
C ALA A 362 32.39 2.33 45.59
N GLY A 363 32.35 2.93 46.79
CA GLY A 363 31.42 4.01 47.08
C GLY A 363 31.69 5.27 46.27
N TYR A 364 32.96 5.64 46.06
CA TYR A 364 33.29 6.79 45.20
C TYR A 364 32.95 6.54 43.73
N VAL A 365 33.26 5.36 43.20
CA VAL A 365 32.89 4.98 41.83
C VAL A 365 31.37 5.01 41.66
N TRP A 366 30.61 4.49 42.63
CA TRP A 366 29.15 4.52 42.55
C TRP A 366 28.56 5.93 42.71
N THR A 367 29.15 6.78 43.56
CA THR A 367 28.65 8.15 43.80
C THR A 367 28.85 9.05 42.58
N PHE A 368 30.02 8.97 41.93
CA PHE A 368 30.38 9.88 40.84
C PHE A 368 30.26 9.26 39.44
N GLY A 369 30.41 7.94 39.32
CA GLY A 369 30.38 7.21 38.05
C GLY A 369 29.11 7.45 37.23
N PRO A 370 27.89 7.32 37.79
CA PRO A 370 26.66 7.58 37.07
C PRO A 370 26.58 8.99 36.46
N ALA A 371 27.08 10.01 37.16
CA ALA A 371 27.12 11.39 36.65
C ALA A 371 28.11 11.53 35.48
N VAL A 372 29.30 10.91 35.58
CA VAL A 372 30.29 10.89 34.49
C VAL A 372 29.74 10.17 33.27
N ILE A 373 29.11 9.01 33.44
CA ILE A 373 28.49 8.25 32.35
C ILE A 373 27.38 9.10 31.69
N ALA A 374 26.50 9.71 32.49
CA ALA A 374 25.44 10.57 31.96
C ALA A 374 26.01 11.72 31.14
N MET A 375 27.06 12.38 31.61
CA MET A 375 27.75 13.45 30.90
C MET A 375 28.30 12.96 29.55
N LEU A 376 28.97 11.80 29.52
CA LEU A 376 29.51 11.22 28.29
C LEU A 376 28.41 10.87 27.28
N VAL A 377 27.30 10.28 27.73
CA VAL A 377 26.16 9.90 26.87
C VAL A 377 25.42 11.15 26.35
N LEU A 378 25.28 12.20 27.16
CA LEU A 378 24.66 13.46 26.76
C LEU A 378 25.53 14.25 25.77
N ALA A 379 26.84 14.22 25.96
CA ALA A 379 27.82 14.83 25.06
C ALA A 379 27.95 14.08 23.72
N TRP A 380 27.55 12.80 23.67
CA TRP A 380 27.67 11.98 22.47
C TRP A 380 26.87 12.54 21.27
N PRO A 381 27.51 12.72 20.09
CA PRO A 381 26.89 13.33 18.91
C PRO A 381 25.77 12.46 18.35
N SER A 382 24.74 13.09 17.77
CA SER A 382 23.69 12.37 17.06
C SER A 382 24.25 11.81 15.75
N LEU A 383 24.21 10.48 15.60
CA LEU A 383 24.60 9.86 14.33
C LEU A 383 23.52 10.15 13.26
N PRO A 384 23.91 10.51 12.04
CA PRO A 384 22.96 10.69 10.94
C PRO A 384 22.25 9.36 10.63
N PRO A 385 21.00 9.41 10.10
CA PRO A 385 20.33 8.22 9.62
C PRO A 385 21.19 7.54 8.54
N ARG A 386 21.32 6.21 8.60
CA ARG A 386 21.92 5.46 7.49
C ARG A 386 21.07 5.73 6.24
N GLY A 387 21.66 6.32 5.20
CA GLY A 387 21.01 6.62 3.92
C GLY A 387 20.80 8.11 3.60
N ALA A 388 21.20 9.04 4.48
CA ALA A 388 21.22 10.45 4.11
C ALA A 388 22.33 10.71 3.05
N PRO A 389 22.00 11.25 1.86
CA PRO A 389 23.04 11.65 0.91
C PRO A 389 23.94 12.72 1.54
N PRO A 390 25.25 12.76 1.19
CA PRO A 390 26.17 13.72 1.76
C PRO A 390 25.64 15.15 1.53
N ALA A 391 25.50 15.91 2.61
CA ALA A 391 25.08 17.30 2.56
C ALA A 391 26.16 18.12 1.87
N GLY A 392 26.00 18.37 0.58
CA GLY A 392 26.95 19.17 -0.18
C GLY A 392 26.90 19.04 -1.69
N THR A 393 25.72 19.15 -2.31
CA THR A 393 25.59 19.63 -3.71
C THR A 393 24.18 20.18 -3.92
N VAL A 394 23.95 21.43 -3.54
CA VAL A 394 22.86 22.24 -4.12
C VAL A 394 23.53 23.09 -5.21
N PRO A 395 23.23 22.90 -6.50
CA PRO A 395 23.59 23.89 -7.50
C PRO A 395 22.72 25.13 -7.25
N ALA A 396 23.36 26.24 -6.98
CA ALA A 396 22.71 27.53 -6.98
C ALA A 396 22.30 27.87 -8.43
N ASP A 397 21.00 27.78 -8.73
CA ASP A 397 20.42 28.68 -9.71
C ASP A 397 19.04 29.10 -9.23
N GLY A 398 18.99 30.32 -8.71
CA GLY A 398 17.76 31.01 -8.40
C GLY A 398 17.22 31.63 -9.67
N ARG A 399 15.97 31.32 -10.00
CA ARG A 399 15.07 32.22 -10.71
C ARG A 399 13.64 31.76 -10.47
N GLU A 400 12.95 32.52 -9.63
CA GLU A 400 11.50 32.57 -9.58
C GLU A 400 10.94 32.71 -11.01
N ARG A 401 10.03 31.82 -11.40
CA ARG A 401 9.07 32.08 -12.47
C ARG A 401 7.68 31.96 -11.88
N GLY A 402 7.00 33.10 -11.82
CA GLY A 402 5.58 33.19 -11.51
C GLY A 402 4.70 32.59 -12.61
N PRO A 403 3.37 32.51 -12.38
CA PRO A 403 2.44 31.79 -13.24
C PRO A 403 2.27 32.52 -14.58
N ALA A 404 2.46 31.78 -15.67
CA ALA A 404 2.20 32.27 -17.01
C ALA A 404 0.69 32.28 -17.28
N ALA A 405 0.19 33.46 -17.65
CA ALA A 405 -1.14 33.66 -18.19
C ALA A 405 -1.27 32.96 -19.55
N VAL A 406 -2.38 32.24 -19.74
CA VAL A 406 -2.78 31.66 -21.01
C VAL A 406 -3.45 32.76 -21.84
N ASP A 407 -2.81 33.13 -22.94
CA ASP A 407 -3.35 34.05 -23.93
C ASP A 407 -4.34 33.32 -24.84
N ALA A 408 -5.54 33.88 -24.96
CA ALA A 408 -6.64 33.33 -25.73
C ALA A 408 -6.64 33.94 -27.13
N THR A 409 -6.26 33.16 -28.14
CA THR A 409 -6.51 33.51 -29.55
C THR A 409 -7.78 32.81 -30.03
N ALA A 410 -8.85 33.60 -30.18
CA ALA A 410 -10.09 33.23 -30.85
C ALA A 410 -9.96 33.31 -32.39
N PRO A 411 -10.68 32.48 -33.16
CA PRO A 411 -10.86 32.70 -34.58
C PRO A 411 -12.01 33.68 -34.86
N THR A 412 -11.77 34.58 -35.80
CA THR A 412 -12.70 35.59 -36.32
C THR A 412 -13.82 34.95 -37.15
N ALA A 413 -15.08 35.18 -36.75
CA ALA A 413 -16.27 34.89 -37.54
C ALA A 413 -16.89 36.18 -38.09
N GLY A 414 -17.42 36.08 -39.31
CA GLY A 414 -17.82 37.17 -40.18
C GLY A 414 -18.94 38.08 -39.68
N THR A 415 -18.85 39.31 -40.18
CA THR A 415 -19.77 40.44 -40.11
C THR A 415 -21.21 40.11 -40.53
N PRO A 416 -22.25 40.63 -39.84
CA PRO A 416 -23.59 40.72 -40.39
C PRO A 416 -23.82 42.09 -41.04
N THR A 417 -24.21 42.09 -42.31
CA THR A 417 -24.78 43.28 -42.97
C THR A 417 -26.31 43.21 -42.94
N ARG A 418 -26.90 44.25 -42.34
CA ARG A 418 -28.19 44.85 -42.71
C ARG A 418 -27.96 46.37 -42.65
N PRO A 419 -28.65 47.22 -43.44
CA PRO A 419 -30.09 47.10 -43.75
C PRO A 419 -30.48 47.44 -45.21
N GLU A 420 -31.65 46.95 -45.63
CA GLU A 420 -32.83 47.72 -46.09
C GLU A 420 -34.04 46.79 -46.22
#